data_AF-A0A258JS92-F1
#
_entry.id   AF-A0A258JS92-F1
#
_cell.length_a   1.000
_cell.length_b   1.000
_cell.length_c   1.000
_cell.angle_alpha   90.00
_cell.angle_beta   90.00
_cell.angle_gamma   90.00
#
_symmetry.space_group_name_H-M   'P 1'
#
loop_
_entity.id
_entity.type
_entity.pdbx_description
1 polymer ?
#
loop_
_entity_poly.entity_id
_entity_poly.type
_entity_poly.pdbx_seq_one_letter_code
_entity_poly.pdbx_strand_id
1 'polypeptide(L)' 'KHLDEKVAALHLAKLGVELETLRDDQAAYIGVPVEGPFKPEYYRY' A
#
# COMPACT_ATOMS: atom_id res chain seq x y z
N LYS A 1 -5.34 -9.16 -0.94
CA LYS A 1 -4.61 -7.92 -0.57
C LYS A 1 -4.06 -7.16 -1.76
N HIS A 2 -3.13 -7.69 -2.58
CA HIS A 2 -2.58 -6.91 -3.71
C HIS A 2 -3.64 -6.38 -4.70
N LEU A 3 -4.64 -7.21 -5.06
CA LEU A 3 -5.76 -6.75 -5.90
C LEU A 3 -6.65 -5.72 -5.18
N ASP A 4 -6.91 -5.91 -3.89
CA ASP A 4 -7.71 -4.98 -3.07
C ASP A 4 -7.02 -3.61 -2.94
N GLU A 5 -5.71 -3.61 -2.70
CA GLU A 5 -4.87 -2.41 -2.63
C GLU A 5 -4.84 -1.69 -3.99
N LYS A 6 -4.75 -2.42 -5.10
CA LYS A 6 -4.83 -1.84 -6.45
C LYS A 6 -6.19 -1.21 -6.70
N VAL A 7 -7.28 -1.86 -6.31
CA VAL A 7 -8.64 -1.32 -6.43
C VAL A 7 -8.76 -0.06 -5.56
N ALA A 8 -8.28 -0.09 -4.32
CA ALA A 8 -8.30 1.07 -3.42
C ALA A 8 -7.50 2.25 -3.99
N ALA A 9 -6.31 2.02 -4.54
CA ALA A 9 -5.48 3.05 -5.15
C ALA A 9 -6.19 3.79 -6.30
N LEU A 10 -6.93 3.06 -7.15
CA LEU A 10 -7.73 3.66 -8.23
C LEU A 10 -8.88 4.55 -7.71
N HIS A 11 -9.53 4.12 -6.61
CA HIS A 11 -10.58 4.93 -5.98
C HIS A 11 -10.03 6.19 -5.32
N LEU A 12 -8.88 6.09 -4.64
CA LEU A 12 -8.22 7.23 -3.99
C LEU A 12 -7.77 8.28 -5.01
N ALA A 13 -7.23 7.85 -6.17
CA ALA A 13 -6.90 8.75 -7.26
C ALA A 13 -8.12 9.54 -7.77
N LYS A 14 -9.30 8.90 -7.84
CA LYS A 14 -10.55 9.59 -8.22
C LYS A 14 -11.00 10.64 -7.19
N LEU A 15 -10.64 10.45 -5.93
CA LEU A 15 -10.91 11.39 -4.84
C LEU A 15 -9.87 12.52 -4.73
N GLY A 16 -8.86 12.53 -5.62
CA GLY A 16 -7.78 13.53 -5.58
C GLY A 16 -6.80 13.31 -4.43
N VAL A 17 -6.74 12.09 -3.88
CA VAL A 17 -5.78 11.74 -2.83
C VAL A 17 -4.42 11.44 -3.48
N GLU A 18 -3.38 12.05 -2.94
CA GLU A 18 -1.99 11.74 -3.31
C GLU A 18 -1.43 10.69 -2.36
N LEU A 19 -1.00 9.56 -2.91
CA LEU A 19 -0.36 8.49 -2.16
C LEU A 19 1.16 8.66 -2.19
N GLU A 20 1.80 8.55 -1.03
CA GLU A 20 3.26 8.50 -0.95
C GLU A 20 3.78 7.11 -1.33
N THR A 21 4.96 7.08 -1.95
CA THR A 21 5.71 5.85 -2.21
C THR A 21 6.74 5.65 -1.10
N LEU A 22 6.78 4.45 -0.51
CA LEU A 22 7.80 4.12 0.47
C LEU A 22 9.18 4.21 -0.19
N ARG A 23 10.12 4.83 0.52
CA ARG A 23 11.53 4.66 0.20
C ARG A 23 12.00 3.26 0.59
N ASP A 24 13.07 2.79 -0.03
CA ASP A 24 13.63 1.46 0.21
C ASP A 24 13.99 1.22 1.68
N ASP A 25 14.52 2.24 2.38
CA ASP A 25 14.87 2.16 3.80
C ASP A 25 13.63 1.97 4.69
N GLN A 26 12.51 2.62 4.35
CA GLN A 26 11.25 2.52 5.09
C GLN A 26 10.60 1.15 4.86
N ALA A 27 10.57 0.68 3.62
CA ALA A 27 10.02 -0.62 3.24
C ALA A 27 10.79 -1.75 3.93
N ALA A 28 12.13 -1.68 3.91
CA ALA A 28 13.00 -2.61 4.63
C ALA A 28 12.78 -2.55 6.15
N TYR A 29 12.63 -1.35 6.73
CA TYR A 29 12.44 -1.16 8.17
C TYR A 29 11.16 -1.83 8.69
N ILE A 30 10.07 -1.78 7.92
CA ILE A 30 8.78 -2.40 8.31
C ILE A 30 8.58 -3.80 7.71
N GLY A 31 9.52 -4.30 6.90
CA GLY A 31 9.51 -5.64 6.34
C GLY A 31 8.43 -5.88 5.28
N VAL A 32 8.14 -4.89 4.43
CA VAL A 32 7.19 -5.03 3.31
C VAL A 32 7.84 -4.60 1.98
N PRO A 33 7.36 -5.10 0.81
CA PRO A 33 7.78 -4.57 -0.49
C PRO A 33 7.31 -3.12 -0.68
N VAL A 34 8.01 -2.34 -1.51
CA VAL A 34 7.63 -0.94 -1.82
C VAL A 34 6.26 -0.86 -2.50
N GLU A 35 5.92 -1.86 -3.31
CA GLU A 35 4.64 -2.01 -4.00
C GLU A 35 3.58 -2.78 -3.20
N GLY A 36 3.87 -3.15 -1.95
CA GLY A 36 3.01 -3.96 -1.09
C GLY A 36 3.05 -5.47 -1.39
N PRO A 37 2.21 -6.29 -0.74
CA PRO A 37 1.14 -5.90 0.17
C PRO A 37 1.64 -5.18 1.43
N PHE A 38 0.95 -4.11 1.83
CA PHE A 38 1.41 -3.23 2.92
C PHE A 38 1.00 -3.71 4.31
N LYS A 39 0.13 -4.73 4.37
CA LYS A 39 -0.38 -5.33 5.60
C LYS A 39 -0.50 -6.85 5.45
N PRO A 40 -0.30 -7.63 6.52
CA PRO A 40 -0.49 -9.07 6.49
C PRO A 40 -1.96 -9.46 6.35
N GLU A 41 -2.22 -10.73 6.01
CA GLU A 41 -3.57 -11.23 5.73
C GLU A 41 -4.55 -11.10 6.92
N TYR A 42 -4.07 -11.37 8.14
CA TYR A 42 -4.89 -11.27 9.36
C TYR A 42 -5.19 -9.83 9.80
N TYR A 43 -4.64 -8.83 9.11
CA TYR A 43 -4.92 -7.43 9.41
C TYR A 43 -6.33 -7.08 8.93
N ARG A 44 -7.16 -6.56 9.85
CA ARG A 44 -8.62 -6.39 9.67
C ARG A 44 -9.03 -5.23 8.74
N TYR A 45 -8.04 -4.49 8.22
CA TYR A 45 -8.19 -3.47 7.19
C TYR A 45 -7.01 -3.59 6.20
#